data_AF-A0A5J6Q4B6-F1
#
_entry.id   AF-A0A5J6Q4B6-F1
#
_cell.length_a   1.000
_cell.length_b   1.000
_cell.length_c   1.000
_cell.angle_alpha   90.00
_cell.angle_beta   90.00
_cell.angle_gamma   90.00
#
_symmetry.space_group_name_H-M   'P 1'
#
loop_
_entity.id
_entity.type
_entity.pdbx_description
1 polymer ?
#
loop_
_entity_poly.entity_id
_entity_poly.type
_entity_poly.pdbx_seq_one_letter_code
_entity_poly.pdbx_strand_id
1 'polypeptide(L)' 'MQEAVTEAGLDITVRTAGCLEVCKLGPVVFHSGDRTWYTRVTPEVAREIVQSHMVEGRKVERHLYPPPGQS' A
#
# COMPACT_ATOMS: atom_id res chain seq x y z
N MET A 1 5.54 -6.73 2.84
CA MET A 1 4.57 -6.67 1.72
C MET A 1 4.50 -8.00 1.00
N GLN A 2 5.59 -8.46 0.34
CA GLN A 2 5.59 -9.77 -0.35
C GLN A 2 5.09 -10.91 0.54
N GLU A 3 5.63 -11.04 1.75
CA GLU A 3 5.17 -12.05 2.72
C GLU A 3 3.67 -11.96 2.98
N ALA A 4 3.15 -10.76 3.28
CA ALA A 4 1.73 -10.55 3.55
C ALA A 4 0.82 -10.95 2.38
N VAL A 5 1.23 -10.63 1.14
CA VAL A 5 0.52 -11.03 -0.09
C VAL A 5 0.50 -12.56 -0.23
N THR A 6 1.64 -13.21 0.00
CA THR A 6 1.77 -14.67 -0.06
C THR A 6 0.95 -15.37 1.03
N GLU A 7 1.00 -14.88 2.27
CA GLU A 7 0.20 -15.39 3.40
C GLU A 7 -1.30 -15.26 3.15
N ALA A 8 -1.74 -14.19 2.49
CA ALA A 8 -3.14 -13.98 2.12
C ALA A 8 -3.59 -14.81 0.90
N GLY A 9 -2.68 -15.54 0.23
CA GLY A 9 -3.00 -16.35 -0.95
C GLY A 9 -3.46 -15.53 -2.15
N LEU A 10 -3.04 -14.26 -2.25
CA LEU A 10 -3.43 -13.37 -3.34
C LEU A 10 -2.49 -13.53 -4.55
N ASP A 11 -3.07 -13.58 -5.75
CA ASP A 11 -2.32 -13.51 -7.01
C ASP A 11 -1.94 -12.05 -7.34
N ILE A 12 -1.05 -11.48 -6.53
CA ILE A 12 -0.52 -10.12 -6.68
C ILE A 12 1.00 -10.18 -6.76
N THR A 13 1.56 -9.52 -7.78
CA THR A 13 3.01 -9.40 -7.93
C THR A 13 3.52 -8.17 -7.16
N VAL A 14 4.50 -8.36 -6.28
CA VAL A 14 5.19 -7.25 -5.60
C VAL A 14 6.52 -6.99 -6.29
N ARG A 15 6.78 -5.73 -6.66
CA ARG A 15 8.04 -5.28 -7.26
C ARG A 15 8.55 -4.04 -6.56
N THR A 16 9.88 -3.92 -6.48
CA THR A 16 10.53 -2.66 -6.12
C THR A 16 10.47 -1.71 -7.30
N ALA A 17 10.21 -0.44 -7.02
CA ALA A 17 10.30 0.64 -8.00
C ALA A 17 11.60 1.43 -7.80
N GLY A 18 12.06 2.10 -8.86
CA GLY A 18 13.13 3.09 -8.78
C GLY A 18 12.69 4.36 -8.04
N CYS A 19 13.46 5.43 -8.18
CA CYS A 19 13.10 6.72 -7.59
C CYS A 19 11.78 7.25 -8.16
N LEU A 20 10.88 7.69 -7.28
CA LEU A 20 9.58 8.29 -7.62
C LEU A 20 9.48 9.74 -7.15
N GLU A 21 10.61 10.36 -6.79
CA GLU A 21 10.73 11.74 -6.28
C GLU A 21 9.88 12.07 -5.03
N VAL A 22 9.31 11.06 -4.37
CA VAL A 22 8.49 11.16 -3.16
C VAL A 22 9.24 10.74 -1.88
N CYS A 23 10.56 10.91 -1.85
CA CYS A 23 11.41 10.44 -0.74
C CYS A 23 10.92 10.93 0.63
N LYS A 24 10.37 12.14 0.72
CA LYS A 24 9.83 12.73 1.97
C LYS A 24 8.62 11.97 2.54
N LEU A 25 7.93 11.19 1.71
CA LEU A 25 6.75 10.39 2.07
C LEU A 25 7.09 8.91 2.35
N GLY A 26 8.36 8.54 2.18
CA GLY A 26 8.83 7.15 2.27
C GLY A 26 8.68 6.52 3.67
N PRO A 27 8.63 5.18 3.73
CA PRO A 27 8.47 4.24 2.60
C PRO A 27 7.08 4.34 1.94
N VAL A 28 7.04 4.19 0.61
CA VAL A 28 5.79 4.29 -0.18
C VAL A 28 5.43 2.97 -0.84
N VAL A 29 4.14 2.69 -0.93
CA VAL A 29 3.56 1.58 -1.69
C VAL A 29 2.53 2.13 -2.66
N PHE A 30 2.62 1.73 -3.93
CA PHE A 30 1.60 2.00 -4.93
C PHE A 30 0.86 0.72 -5.27
N HIS A 31 -0.45 0.69 -5.03
CA HIS A 31 -1.32 -0.37 -5.47
C HIS A 31 -1.94 0.01 -6.81
N SER A 32 -1.50 -0.64 -7.89
CA SER A 32 -1.93 -0.32 -9.25
C SER A 32 -3.40 -0.67 -9.52
N GLY A 33 -3.95 -1.68 -8.84
CA GLY A 33 -5.31 -2.18 -9.09
C GLY A 33 -6.38 -1.10 -8.95
N ASP A 34 -6.22 -0.19 -7.99
CA ASP A 34 -7.13 0.95 -7.78
C ASP A 34 -6.41 2.31 -7.68
N ARG A 35 -5.15 2.35 -8.14
CA ARG A 35 -4.28 3.54 -8.16
C ARG A 35 -4.12 4.20 -6.79
N THR A 36 -4.07 3.41 -5.72
CA THR A 36 -3.92 3.90 -4.35
C THR A 36 -2.45 4.02 -3.96
N TRP A 37 -2.10 5.14 -3.33
CA TRP A 37 -0.80 5.32 -2.68
C TRP A 37 -0.92 5.21 -1.17
N TYR A 38 0.04 4.49 -0.58
CA TYR A 38 0.27 4.46 0.85
C TYR A 38 1.65 5.02 1.18
N THR A 39 1.72 5.77 2.28
CA THR A 39 2.94 6.43 2.76
C THR A 39 3.27 5.98 4.18
N ARG A 40 4.52 6.17 4.61
CA ARG A 40 5.00 5.75 5.95
C ARG A 40 4.74 4.26 6.23
N VAL A 41 4.89 3.42 5.22
CA VAL A 41 4.56 1.99 5.32
C VAL A 41 5.62 1.26 6.15
N THR A 42 5.23 0.71 7.29
CA THR A 42 5.99 -0.25 8.09
C THR A 42 5.60 -1.69 7.73
N PRO A 43 6.30 -2.73 8.22
CA PRO A 43 5.88 -4.12 8.02
C PRO A 43 4.46 -4.42 8.52
N GLU A 44 4.04 -3.80 9.63
CA GLU A 44 2.70 -3.93 10.22
C GLU A 44 1.66 -3.27 9.32
N VAL A 45 1.95 -2.05 8.86
CA VAL A 45 1.08 -1.33 7.91
C VAL A 45 0.97 -2.10 6.60
N ALA A 46 2.04 -2.72 6.13
CA ALA A 46 2.00 -3.55 4.93
C ALA A 46 1.06 -4.76 5.08
N ARG A 47 1.06 -5.42 6.24
CA ARG A 47 0.10 -6.51 6.55
C ARG A 47 -1.34 -5.99 6.56
N GLU A 48 -1.57 -4.84 7.17
CA GLU A 48 -2.91 -4.25 7.21
C GLU A 48 -3.39 -3.79 5.82
N ILE A 49 -2.52 -3.23 4.98
CA ILE A 49 -2.85 -2.90 3.59
C ILE A 49 -3.33 -4.16 2.86
N VAL A 50 -2.61 -5.28 2.98
CA VAL A 50 -3.03 -6.52 2.32
C VAL A 50 -4.38 -6.99 2.85
N GLN A 51 -4.53 -7.10 4.16
CA GLN A 51 -5.76 -7.62 4.76
C GLN A 51 -6.95 -6.67 4.58
N SER A 52 -6.86 -5.45 5.07
CA SER A 52 -7.97 -4.49 5.01
C SER A 52 -8.28 -4.08 3.57
N HIS A 53 -7.28 -3.73 2.75
CA HIS A 53 -7.54 -3.16 1.43
C HIS A 53 -7.64 -4.22 0.35
N MET A 54 -6.68 -5.14 0.23
CA MET A 54 -6.68 -6.10 -0.88
C MET A 54 -7.63 -7.27 -0.65
N VAL A 55 -7.82 -7.72 0.59
CA VAL A 55 -8.77 -8.81 0.91
C VAL A 55 -10.18 -8.26 1.16
N GLU A 56 -10.33 -7.24 2.00
CA GLU A 56 -11.66 -6.76 2.42
C GLU A 56 -12.17 -5.53 1.64
N GLY A 57 -11.36 -4.93 0.78
CA GLY A 57 -11.75 -3.75 -0.02
C GLY A 57 -11.79 -2.43 0.77
N ARG A 58 -11.30 -2.39 2.01
CA ARG A 58 -11.29 -1.21 2.91
C ARG A 58 -9.91 -0.57 2.97
N LYS A 59 -9.77 0.66 2.45
CA LYS A 59 -8.49 1.39 2.43
C LYS A 59 -8.00 1.77 3.82
N VAL A 60 -6.68 1.77 4.01
CA VAL A 60 -6.05 2.19 5.27
C VAL A 60 -5.88 3.72 5.28
N GLU A 61 -6.95 4.45 5.62
CA GLU A 61 -7.06 5.90 5.42
C GLU A 61 -5.93 6.74 5.99
N ARG A 62 -5.45 6.40 7.19
CA ARG A 62 -4.36 7.12 7.87
C ARG A 62 -3.02 7.11 7.12
N HIS A 63 -2.85 6.19 6.17
CA HIS A 63 -1.65 6.09 5.33
C HIS A 63 -1.91 6.49 3.87
N LEU A 64 -3.15 6.85 3.50
CA LEU A 64 -3.49 7.23 2.13
C LEU A 64 -2.80 8.51 1.68
N TYR A 65 -2.44 8.53 0.40
CA TYR A 65 -2.01 9.75 -0.29
C TYR A 65 -2.76 9.93 -1.63
N PRO A 66 -3.36 11.10 -1.89
CA PRO A 66 -3.55 12.19 -0.93
C PRO A 66 -4.45 11.74 0.23
N PRO A 67 -4.40 12.43 1.39
CA PRO A 67 -5.35 12.19 2.47
C PRO A 67 -6.79 12.36 1.97
N PRO A 68 -7.75 11.56 2.47
CA PRO A 68 -9.15 11.65 2.06
C PRO A 68 -9.71 13.06 2.28
N GLY A 69 -10.63 13.50 1.41
CA GLY A 69 -11.24 14.83 1.46
C GLY A 69 -10.41 15.95 0.83
N GLN A 70 -9.24 15.64 0.25
CA GLN A 70 -8.51 16.54 -0.65
C GLN A 70 -8.73 16.08 -2.11
N SER A 71 -9.87 16.47 -2.70
CA SER A 71 -10.16 16.34 -4.14
C SER A 71 -11.11 17.44 -4.59
#